data_AF-A0A3D0YPA7-F1
#
_entry.id   AF-A0A3D0YPA7-F1
#
_cell.length_a   1.000
_cell.length_b   1.000
_cell.length_c   1.000
_cell.angle_alpha   90.00
_cell.angle_beta   90.00
_cell.angle_gamma   90.00
#
_symmetry.space_group_name_H-M   'P 1'
#
loop_
_entity.id
_entity.type
_entity.pdbx_description
1 polymer ?
#
loop_
_entity_poly.entity_id
_entity_poly.type
_entity_poly.pdbx_seq_one_letter_code
_entity_poly.pdbx_strand_id
1 'polypeptide(L)'
;MNYSGRIHHSVMKFWKNTKITGSYLDPYFRSSIYWMITFIILLCIHTASLNAQEKTAKTVSELAISYLKKIAHGDLDIARDTALSSNCSSSRRIKIREHLTFIQQNYFRKNDTFSLELLKEGKQFSAVLIRVENTAAPLNTRIISVAMAREKDGWKPAPLPNSFTNIDYGYEESVEKEIKHLEKWMAIEKIKREISIREKATSKFQSLLEKYEKELQPNKIDAGTAVLKFIDACQHNNLMRALASMGAASDALDDPLNDTINYVSNGLEIRTPNSEWQFLTNSSSIYNIMNIDKNRNEVAVGFYNPLMRTSARILYFPVKEKGGKTFVCLSPLLKAALTTDGIKGTRHLAIHQRDDEQKLIRQIPSVIFKHIEAQPAESPEQLIEKFLAAKNFKYAVALLPSKELLKPTEKEQFPLLENLAFLCQGLNSVKSLPKPSITIAREGLLAAAPLEYRVPNKPGTFQTWQLWMIKGDKGWHLIPKK
;
A
#
# COMPACT_ATOMS: atom_id res chain seq x y z
N MET A 1 -5.46 1.70 -59.11
CA MET A 1 -6.79 1.31 -59.63
C MET A 1 -7.83 2.30 -59.11
N ASN A 2 -8.40 3.09 -60.01
CA ASN A 2 -9.29 4.22 -59.72
C ASN A 2 -10.63 3.76 -59.12
N TYR A 3 -10.88 4.08 -57.84
CA TYR A 3 -12.13 3.77 -57.13
C TYR A 3 -13.24 4.84 -57.30
N SER A 4 -12.96 6.00 -57.91
CA SER A 4 -13.96 7.07 -58.09
C SER A 4 -14.96 6.81 -59.23
N GLY A 5 -14.61 5.97 -60.20
CA GLY A 5 -15.45 5.70 -61.38
C GLY A 5 -16.64 4.77 -61.13
N ARG A 6 -16.60 3.89 -60.10
CA ARG A 6 -17.67 2.91 -59.86
C ARG A 6 -18.86 3.46 -59.09
N ILE A 7 -18.67 4.47 -58.24
CA ILE A 7 -19.75 5.05 -57.43
C ILE A 7 -20.68 5.90 -58.31
N HIS A 8 -20.11 6.68 -59.24
CA HIS A 8 -20.89 7.46 -60.21
C HIS A 8 -21.74 6.57 -61.13
N HIS A 9 -21.24 5.40 -61.51
CA HIS A 9 -21.95 4.48 -62.40
C HIS A 9 -23.13 3.76 -61.72
N SER A 10 -23.02 3.48 -60.42
CA SER A 10 -24.09 2.82 -59.64
C SER A 10 -25.24 3.78 -59.29
N VAL A 11 -24.93 5.03 -58.96
CA VAL A 11 -25.94 6.08 -58.69
C VAL A 11 -26.72 6.44 -59.95
N MET A 12 -26.07 6.51 -61.12
CA MET A 12 -26.78 6.71 -62.40
C MET A 12 -27.70 5.55 -62.76
N LYS A 13 -27.34 4.31 -62.40
CA LYS A 13 -28.17 3.11 -62.67
C LYS A 13 -29.43 3.08 -61.81
N PHE A 14 -29.37 3.59 -60.57
CA PHE A 14 -30.53 3.73 -59.69
C PHE A 14 -31.57 4.70 -60.26
N TRP A 15 -31.13 5.86 -60.77
CA TRP A 15 -32.04 6.86 -61.37
C TRP A 15 -32.60 6.46 -62.75
N LYS A 16 -31.92 5.57 -63.49
CA LYS A 16 -32.42 5.08 -64.79
C LYS A 16 -33.59 4.08 -64.64
N ASN A 17 -33.72 3.42 -63.49
CA ASN A 17 -34.76 2.41 -63.24
C ASN A 17 -35.95 2.91 -62.40
N THR A 18 -35.86 4.07 -61.76
CA THR A 18 -36.99 4.71 -61.10
C THR A 18 -37.80 5.55 -62.08
N LYS A 19 -38.78 4.93 -62.75
CA LYS A 19 -39.91 5.67 -63.35
C LYS A 19 -40.73 6.30 -62.21
N ILE A 20 -40.35 7.49 -61.78
CA ILE A 20 -41.23 8.34 -60.97
C ILE A 20 -42.17 9.04 -61.96
N THR A 21 -43.29 8.37 -62.26
CA THR A 21 -44.44 8.97 -62.92
C THR A 21 -45.11 9.92 -61.93
N GLY A 22 -44.86 11.21 -62.09
CA GLY A 22 -45.46 12.27 -61.28
C GLY A 22 -44.86 13.62 -61.66
N SER A 23 -45.49 14.30 -62.61
CA SER A 23 -45.31 15.73 -62.85
C SER A 23 -45.64 16.52 -61.58
N TYR A 24 -44.88 17.59 -61.32
CA TYR A 24 -44.91 18.50 -60.14
C TYR A 24 -44.03 18.08 -58.94
N LEU A 25 -42.72 18.10 -59.13
CA LEU A 25 -41.80 18.44 -58.03
C LEU A 25 -40.88 19.56 -58.53
N ASP A 26 -41.02 20.70 -57.88
CA ASP A 26 -40.26 21.94 -58.09
C ASP A 26 -38.74 21.65 -58.13
N PRO A 27 -37.98 22.19 -59.11
CA PRO A 27 -36.51 22.03 -59.16
C PRO A 27 -35.79 22.35 -57.85
N TYR A 28 -36.35 23.23 -57.00
CA TYR A 28 -35.81 23.51 -55.66
C TYR A 28 -35.93 22.31 -54.70
N PHE A 29 -36.98 21.50 -54.81
CA PHE A 29 -37.22 20.33 -53.95
C PHE A 29 -36.24 19.18 -54.25
N ARG A 30 -35.90 18.99 -55.53
CA ARG A 30 -34.88 17.99 -55.94
C ARG A 30 -33.47 18.37 -55.48
N SER A 31 -33.13 19.65 -55.52
CA SER A 31 -31.84 20.16 -55.01
C SER A 31 -31.73 20.01 -53.49
N SER A 32 -32.82 20.31 -52.76
CA SER A 32 -32.87 20.17 -51.29
C SER A 32 -32.71 18.71 -50.83
N ILE A 33 -33.39 17.76 -51.48
CA ILE A 33 -33.24 16.32 -51.18
C ILE A 33 -31.80 15.85 -51.47
N TYR A 34 -31.19 16.32 -52.56
CA TYR A 34 -29.81 15.96 -52.89
C TYR A 34 -28.82 16.47 -51.83
N TRP A 35 -28.97 17.72 -51.38
CA TRP A 35 -28.17 18.30 -50.30
C TRP A 35 -28.41 17.61 -48.95
N MET A 36 -29.65 17.23 -48.64
CA MET A 36 -29.97 16.53 -47.40
C MET A 36 -29.34 15.12 -47.37
N ILE A 37 -29.42 14.40 -48.49
CA ILE A 37 -28.84 13.05 -48.61
C ILE A 37 -27.30 13.11 -48.56
N THR A 38 -26.65 14.07 -49.23
CA THR A 38 -25.18 14.19 -49.17
C THR A 38 -24.70 14.55 -47.77
N PHE A 39 -25.42 15.40 -47.05
CA PHE A 39 -25.05 15.77 -45.67
C PHE A 39 -25.29 14.65 -44.66
N ILE A 40 -26.43 13.95 -44.76
CA ILE A 40 -26.77 12.82 -43.88
C ILE A 40 -25.81 11.65 -44.11
N ILE A 41 -25.46 11.33 -45.37
CA ILE A 41 -24.51 10.26 -45.67
C ILE A 41 -23.12 10.59 -45.10
N LEU A 42 -22.62 11.83 -45.27
CA LEU A 42 -21.35 12.24 -44.66
C LEU A 42 -21.39 12.16 -43.13
N LEU A 43 -22.49 12.58 -42.50
CA LEU A 43 -22.68 12.54 -41.05
C LEU A 43 -22.73 11.10 -40.52
N CYS A 44 -23.44 10.20 -41.22
CA CYS A 44 -23.50 8.77 -40.89
C CYS A 44 -22.15 8.07 -41.07
N ILE A 45 -21.37 8.43 -42.10
CA ILE A 45 -20.02 7.89 -42.30
C ILE A 45 -19.08 8.39 -41.20
N HIS A 46 -19.18 9.66 -40.81
CA HIS A 46 -18.35 10.25 -39.78
C HIS A 46 -18.63 9.65 -38.40
N THR A 47 -19.91 9.48 -38.05
CA THR A 47 -20.34 8.85 -36.79
C THR A 47 -19.98 7.35 -36.73
N ALA A 48 -20.13 6.62 -37.84
CA ALA A 48 -19.71 5.22 -37.92
C ALA A 48 -18.18 5.06 -37.79
N SER A 49 -17.41 5.98 -38.39
CA SER A 49 -15.95 6.01 -38.27
C SER A 49 -15.50 6.27 -36.83
N LEU A 50 -16.13 7.22 -36.14
CA LEU A 50 -15.83 7.55 -34.73
C LEU A 50 -16.13 6.36 -33.80
N ASN A 51 -17.29 5.71 -33.95
CA ASN A 51 -17.65 4.53 -33.16
C ASN A 51 -16.72 3.33 -33.40
N ALA A 52 -16.28 3.12 -34.64
CA ALA A 52 -15.33 2.05 -34.97
C ALA A 52 -13.94 2.31 -34.37
N GLN A 53 -13.53 3.58 -34.34
CA GLN A 53 -12.26 4.01 -33.77
C GLN A 53 -12.26 3.85 -32.24
N GLU A 54 -13.32 4.29 -31.56
CA GLU A 54 -13.46 4.14 -30.11
C GLU A 54 -13.49 2.67 -29.65
N LYS A 55 -14.18 1.80 -30.39
CA LYS A 55 -14.20 0.35 -30.12
C LYS A 55 -12.82 -0.29 -30.30
N THR A 56 -12.06 0.16 -31.29
CA THR A 56 -10.70 -0.33 -31.55
C THR A 56 -9.75 0.12 -30.44
N ALA A 57 -9.79 1.39 -30.05
CA ALA A 57 -9.00 1.94 -28.95
C ALA A 57 -9.20 1.18 -27.64
N LYS A 58 -10.46 0.90 -27.30
CA LYS A 58 -10.83 0.13 -26.12
C LYS A 58 -10.23 -1.29 -26.16
N THR A 59 -10.38 -1.98 -27.29
CA THR A 59 -9.85 -3.34 -27.46
C THR A 59 -8.33 -3.40 -27.33
N VAL A 60 -7.62 -2.48 -28.00
CA VAL A 60 -6.15 -2.43 -27.99
C VAL A 60 -5.61 -2.14 -26.58
N SER A 61 -6.23 -1.20 -25.87
CA SER A 61 -5.83 -0.85 -24.50
C SER A 61 -6.10 -1.97 -23.49
N GLU A 62 -7.25 -2.66 -23.57
CA GLU A 62 -7.55 -3.82 -22.73
C GLU A 62 -6.55 -4.96 -22.91
N LEU A 63 -6.15 -5.23 -24.16
CA LEU A 63 -5.11 -6.22 -24.48
C LEU A 63 -3.74 -5.82 -23.93
N ALA A 64 -3.34 -4.55 -24.07
CA ALA A 64 -2.09 -4.06 -23.50
C ALA A 64 -2.06 -4.16 -21.96
N ILE A 65 -3.18 -3.86 -21.29
CA ILE A 65 -3.31 -4.01 -19.83
C ILE A 65 -3.23 -5.49 -19.43
N SER A 66 -3.92 -6.37 -20.15
CA SER A 66 -3.88 -7.82 -19.91
C SER A 66 -2.46 -8.37 -20.03
N TYR A 67 -1.74 -7.95 -21.06
CA TYR A 67 -0.33 -8.28 -21.27
C TYR A 67 0.57 -7.87 -20.10
N LEU A 68 0.47 -6.62 -19.63
CA LEU A 68 1.27 -6.16 -18.49
C LEU A 68 0.90 -6.88 -17.19
N LYS A 69 -0.38 -7.21 -16.98
CA LYS A 69 -0.81 -8.05 -15.86
C LYS A 69 -0.16 -9.42 -15.92
N LYS A 70 -0.13 -10.09 -17.08
CA LYS A 70 0.54 -11.39 -17.22
C LYS A 70 2.03 -11.31 -16.90
N ILE A 71 2.72 -10.24 -17.30
CA ILE A 71 4.12 -10.03 -16.92
C ILE A 71 4.25 -9.86 -15.40
N ALA A 72 3.42 -9.02 -14.79
CA ALA A 72 3.47 -8.76 -13.35
C ALA A 72 3.29 -10.05 -12.52
N HIS A 73 2.42 -10.97 -12.96
CA HIS A 73 2.18 -12.26 -12.29
C HIS A 73 3.16 -13.37 -12.69
N GLY A 74 3.94 -13.19 -13.76
CA GLY A 74 4.85 -14.22 -14.27
C GLY A 74 4.17 -15.29 -15.14
N ASP A 75 2.96 -15.03 -15.61
CA ASP A 75 2.09 -15.98 -16.32
C ASP A 75 2.11 -15.79 -17.85
N LEU A 76 2.99 -14.93 -18.38
CA LEU A 76 3.04 -14.61 -19.81
C LEU A 76 3.66 -15.76 -20.63
N ASP A 77 2.90 -16.31 -21.57
CA ASP A 77 3.46 -17.17 -22.63
C ASP A 77 3.83 -16.31 -23.84
N ILE A 78 5.13 -16.03 -24.00
CA ILE A 78 5.64 -15.18 -25.09
C ILE A 78 5.26 -15.68 -26.50
N ALA A 79 5.01 -16.98 -26.71
CA ALA A 79 4.67 -17.50 -28.04
C ALA A 79 3.18 -17.37 -28.36
N ARG A 80 2.32 -17.45 -27.34
CA ARG A 80 0.86 -17.40 -27.49
C ARG A 80 0.31 -15.98 -27.31
N ASP A 81 0.85 -15.26 -26.35
CA ASP A 81 0.30 -13.99 -25.87
C ASP A 81 0.85 -12.75 -26.58
N THR A 82 1.86 -12.91 -27.45
CA THR A 82 2.53 -11.80 -28.12
C THR A 82 2.65 -12.04 -29.63
N ALA A 83 2.95 -10.99 -30.39
CA ALA A 83 3.19 -11.03 -31.83
C ALA A 83 4.60 -11.52 -32.20
N LEU A 84 5.15 -12.46 -31.41
CA LEU A 84 6.50 -12.96 -31.58
C LEU A 84 6.69 -13.58 -32.98
N SER A 85 7.69 -13.09 -33.72
CA SER A 85 8.03 -13.60 -35.04
C SER A 85 8.25 -15.12 -35.00
N SER A 86 7.71 -15.82 -36.00
CA SER A 86 7.95 -17.26 -36.21
C SER A 86 9.43 -17.58 -36.35
N ASN A 87 10.22 -16.64 -36.87
CA ASN A 87 11.67 -16.77 -37.10
C ASN A 87 12.51 -16.45 -35.85
N CYS A 88 11.88 -16.16 -34.70
CA CYS A 88 12.61 -15.88 -33.46
C CYS A 88 13.30 -17.14 -32.92
N SER A 89 14.63 -17.13 -32.90
CA SER A 89 15.46 -18.24 -32.45
C SER A 89 15.27 -18.58 -30.97
N SER A 90 15.54 -19.83 -30.60
CA SER A 90 15.43 -20.30 -29.20
C SER A 90 16.31 -19.48 -28.25
N SER A 91 17.53 -19.11 -28.66
CA SER A 91 18.43 -18.28 -27.86
C SER A 91 17.88 -16.87 -27.63
N ARG A 92 17.22 -16.28 -28.64
CA ARG A 92 16.58 -14.97 -28.50
C ARG A 92 15.35 -15.05 -27.59
N ARG A 93 14.56 -16.12 -27.68
CA ARG A 93 13.42 -16.37 -26.77
C ARG A 93 13.85 -16.44 -25.30
N ILE A 94 15.00 -17.04 -25.00
CA ILE A 94 15.57 -17.06 -23.64
C ILE A 94 15.87 -15.63 -23.16
N LYS A 95 16.58 -14.82 -23.96
CA LYS A 95 16.90 -13.42 -23.63
C LYS A 95 15.64 -12.57 -23.40
N ILE A 96 14.58 -12.79 -24.18
CA ILE A 96 13.30 -12.10 -23.99
C ILE A 96 12.72 -12.45 -22.61
N ARG A 97 12.70 -13.74 -22.24
CA ARG A 97 12.20 -14.18 -20.92
C ARG A 97 13.02 -13.63 -19.75
N GLU A 98 14.35 -13.60 -19.87
CA GLU A 98 15.24 -13.01 -18.87
C GLU A 98 14.92 -11.51 -18.66
N HIS A 99 14.75 -10.76 -19.75
CA HIS A 99 14.38 -9.35 -19.68
C HIS A 99 12.99 -9.14 -19.08
N LEU A 100 12.01 -9.97 -19.44
CA LEU A 100 10.67 -9.91 -18.84
C LEU A 100 10.70 -10.25 -17.33
N THR A 101 11.54 -11.19 -16.92
CA THR A 101 11.75 -11.53 -15.50
C THR A 101 12.37 -10.33 -14.75
N PHE A 102 13.35 -9.67 -15.36
CA PHE A 102 13.92 -8.44 -14.82
C PHE A 102 12.84 -7.34 -14.67
N ILE A 103 12.00 -7.13 -15.69
CA ILE A 103 10.88 -6.18 -15.62
C ILE A 103 9.90 -6.58 -14.51
N GLN A 104 9.53 -7.86 -14.41
CA GLN A 104 8.65 -8.36 -13.36
C GLN A 104 9.15 -7.97 -11.96
N GLN A 105 10.41 -8.26 -11.67
CA GLN A 105 10.99 -8.08 -10.34
C GLN A 105 11.24 -6.61 -9.97
N ASN A 106 11.52 -5.76 -10.97
CA ASN A 106 11.97 -4.39 -10.72
C ASN A 106 10.89 -3.33 -11.00
N TYR A 107 9.95 -3.61 -11.90
CA TYR A 107 8.97 -2.63 -12.39
C TYR A 107 7.55 -2.87 -11.93
N PHE A 108 7.22 -3.97 -11.26
CA PHE A 108 5.87 -4.21 -10.73
C PHE A 108 5.89 -4.40 -9.21
N ARG A 109 4.83 -3.94 -8.55
CA ARG A 109 4.61 -4.05 -7.10
C ARG A 109 3.26 -4.68 -6.83
N LYS A 110 3.12 -5.22 -5.62
CA LYS A 110 1.84 -5.71 -5.12
C LYS A 110 0.84 -4.56 -5.07
N ASN A 111 -0.39 -4.79 -5.53
CA ASN A 111 -1.48 -3.81 -5.62
C ASN A 111 -1.33 -2.74 -6.73
N ASP A 112 -0.47 -2.95 -7.72
CA ASP A 112 -0.42 -2.09 -8.90
C ASP A 112 -1.76 -2.13 -9.67
N THR A 113 -2.25 -0.96 -10.03
CA THR A 113 -3.44 -0.76 -10.88
C THR A 113 -3.03 -0.21 -12.24
N PHE A 114 -3.77 -0.57 -13.29
CA PHE A 114 -3.40 -0.30 -14.68
C PHE A 114 -4.53 0.47 -15.37
N SER A 115 -4.19 1.57 -16.04
CA SER A 115 -5.14 2.37 -16.82
C SER A 115 -4.51 2.89 -18.10
N LEU A 116 -5.33 3.14 -19.12
CA LEU A 116 -4.87 3.76 -20.36
C LEU A 116 -4.48 5.21 -20.10
N GLU A 117 -3.25 5.59 -20.44
CA GLU A 117 -2.81 7.00 -20.43
C GLU A 117 -3.00 7.63 -21.81
N LEU A 118 -2.49 6.96 -22.85
CA LEU A 118 -2.48 7.50 -24.20
C LEU A 118 -2.39 6.37 -25.22
N LEU A 119 -3.01 6.57 -26.38
CA LEU A 119 -2.96 5.63 -27.49
C LEU A 119 -2.62 6.40 -28.77
N LYS A 120 -1.63 5.91 -29.50
CA LYS A 120 -1.37 6.30 -30.89
C LYS A 120 -1.80 5.15 -31.78
N GLU A 121 -2.99 5.30 -32.38
CA GLU A 121 -3.53 4.30 -33.29
C GLU A 121 -2.84 4.37 -34.65
N GLY A 122 -2.61 3.19 -35.22
CA GLY A 122 -2.24 3.01 -36.62
C GLY A 122 -2.97 1.80 -37.21
N LYS A 123 -2.80 1.60 -38.53
CA LYS A 123 -3.52 0.54 -39.25
C LYS A 123 -3.00 -0.86 -38.95
N GLN A 124 -1.67 -0.99 -38.92
CA GLN A 124 -0.95 -2.24 -38.69
C GLN A 124 -0.22 -2.24 -37.35
N PHE A 125 0.25 -1.08 -36.90
CA PHE A 125 0.95 -0.89 -35.64
C PHE A 125 0.26 0.18 -34.81
N SER A 126 0.17 -0.04 -33.51
CA SER A 126 -0.30 0.96 -32.56
C SER A 126 0.65 1.01 -31.37
N ALA A 127 0.71 2.15 -30.71
CA ALA A 127 1.52 2.34 -29.52
C ALA A 127 0.63 2.79 -28.35
N VAL A 128 0.71 2.07 -27.24
CA VAL A 128 -0.12 2.31 -26.05
C VAL A 128 0.77 2.73 -24.90
N LEU A 129 0.39 3.78 -24.18
CA LEU A 129 0.98 4.13 -22.89
C LEU A 129 0.00 3.71 -21.79
N ILE A 130 0.45 2.84 -20.91
CA ILE A 130 -0.31 2.37 -19.74
C ILE A 130 0.27 3.02 -18.50
N ARG A 131 -0.60 3.67 -17.74
CA ARG A 131 -0.33 4.19 -16.41
C ARG A 131 -0.44 3.09 -15.39
N VAL A 132 0.58 2.98 -14.56
CA VAL A 132 0.67 2.03 -13.44
C VAL A 132 0.74 2.81 -12.14
N GLU A 133 -0.29 2.69 -11.32
CA GLU A 133 -0.44 3.42 -10.05
C GLU A 133 -0.50 2.46 -8.87
N ASN A 134 0.14 2.85 -7.78
CA ASN A 134 0.08 2.15 -6.51
C ASN A 134 -0.41 3.12 -5.42
N THR A 135 -1.56 2.82 -4.82
CA THR A 135 -2.17 3.70 -3.81
C THR A 135 -1.33 3.82 -2.54
N ALA A 136 -0.47 2.84 -2.24
CA ALA A 136 0.47 2.88 -1.11
C ALA A 136 1.75 3.71 -1.41
N ALA A 137 2.02 4.02 -2.69
CA ALA A 137 3.18 4.79 -3.12
C ALA A 137 2.77 5.83 -4.19
N PRO A 138 2.05 6.91 -3.81
CA PRO A 138 1.42 7.83 -4.75
C PRO A 138 2.40 8.59 -5.66
N LEU A 139 3.67 8.75 -5.25
CA LEU A 139 4.70 9.37 -6.09
C LEU A 139 5.40 8.38 -7.04
N ASN A 140 5.10 7.08 -6.94
CA ASN A 140 5.68 6.03 -7.77
C ASN A 140 4.79 5.62 -8.96
N THR A 141 4.06 6.59 -9.50
CA THR A 141 3.30 6.38 -10.73
C THR A 141 4.28 6.20 -11.90
N ARG A 142 4.07 5.15 -12.71
CA ARG A 142 4.94 4.77 -13.83
C ARG A 142 4.13 4.76 -15.12
N ILE A 143 4.81 4.99 -16.25
CA ILE A 143 4.23 4.80 -17.58
C ILE A 143 4.98 3.68 -18.29
N ILE A 144 4.25 2.63 -18.63
CA ILE A 144 4.77 1.52 -19.42
C ILE A 144 4.17 1.60 -20.81
N SER A 145 5.03 1.73 -21.81
CA SER A 145 4.67 1.69 -23.22
C SER A 145 4.57 0.25 -23.71
N VAL A 146 3.55 -0.03 -24.52
CA VAL A 146 3.30 -1.32 -25.16
C VAL A 146 3.15 -1.09 -26.66
N ALA A 147 4.04 -1.70 -27.43
CA ALA A 147 3.91 -1.79 -28.88
C ALA A 147 2.87 -2.86 -29.23
N MET A 148 1.95 -2.55 -30.12
CA MET A 148 0.86 -3.43 -30.54
C MET A 148 0.93 -3.64 -32.05
N ALA A 149 0.86 -4.87 -32.50
CA ALA A 149 0.86 -5.25 -33.91
C ALA A 149 -0.44 -5.97 -34.26
N ARG A 150 -0.94 -5.72 -35.46
CA ARG A 150 -2.13 -6.39 -35.98
C ARG A 150 -1.73 -7.68 -36.70
N GLU A 151 -2.10 -8.81 -36.11
CA GLU A 151 -2.01 -10.14 -36.73
C GLU A 151 -3.33 -10.53 -37.40
N LYS A 152 -3.34 -11.70 -38.06
CA LYS A 152 -4.53 -12.26 -38.72
C LYS A 152 -5.72 -12.40 -37.76
N ASP A 153 -5.45 -12.80 -36.51
CA ASP A 153 -6.47 -13.08 -35.49
C ASP A 153 -6.78 -11.86 -34.59
N GLY A 154 -6.19 -10.69 -34.88
CA GLY A 154 -6.42 -9.46 -34.13
C GLY A 154 -5.14 -8.77 -33.65
N TRP A 155 -5.30 -7.82 -32.73
CA TRP A 155 -4.17 -7.11 -32.14
C TRP A 155 -3.44 -7.98 -31.13
N LYS A 156 -2.10 -7.93 -31.15
CA LYS A 156 -1.25 -8.55 -30.12
C LYS A 156 -0.12 -7.60 -29.70
N PRO A 157 0.31 -7.66 -28.43
CA PRO A 157 1.46 -6.90 -27.97
C PRO A 157 2.75 -7.46 -28.57
N ALA A 158 3.75 -6.61 -28.77
CA ALA A 158 5.10 -7.06 -29.06
C ALA A 158 5.69 -7.79 -27.84
N PRO A 159 6.68 -8.69 -28.02
CA PRO A 159 7.23 -9.52 -26.94
C PRO A 159 7.92 -8.74 -25.81
N LEU A 160 8.35 -7.51 -26.07
CA LEU A 160 8.98 -6.64 -25.08
C LEU A 160 8.19 -5.33 -24.97
N PRO A 161 8.00 -4.80 -23.76
CA PRO A 161 7.50 -3.44 -23.59
C PRO A 161 8.40 -2.42 -24.31
N ASN A 162 7.81 -1.30 -24.72
CA ASN A 162 8.49 -0.18 -25.38
C ASN A 162 9.17 -0.49 -26.72
N SER A 163 8.93 -1.64 -27.36
CA SER A 163 9.63 -1.97 -28.61
C SER A 163 8.82 -2.86 -29.54
N PHE A 164 8.95 -2.63 -30.85
CA PHE A 164 8.49 -3.53 -31.91
C PHE A 164 9.57 -4.56 -32.30
N THR A 165 10.64 -4.71 -31.52
CA THR A 165 11.63 -5.74 -31.81
C THR A 165 11.02 -7.15 -31.67
N ASN A 166 11.50 -8.07 -32.51
CA ASN A 166 11.11 -9.48 -32.51
C ASN A 166 9.68 -9.77 -32.99
N ILE A 167 8.98 -8.79 -33.56
CA ILE A 167 7.74 -9.02 -34.32
C ILE A 167 8.05 -9.17 -35.80
N ASP A 168 7.17 -9.84 -36.55
CA ASP A 168 7.32 -10.00 -38.00
C ASP A 168 6.54 -8.90 -38.74
N TYR A 169 7.25 -8.00 -39.42
CA TYR A 169 6.67 -6.85 -40.12
C TYR A 169 7.22 -6.64 -41.54
N GLY A 170 7.99 -7.60 -42.07
CA GLY A 170 8.59 -7.52 -43.40
C GLY A 170 9.72 -6.47 -43.53
N TYR A 171 10.14 -6.23 -44.78
CA TYR A 171 11.29 -5.38 -45.12
C TYR A 171 10.90 -4.09 -45.86
N GLU A 172 9.63 -3.67 -45.78
CA GLU A 172 9.19 -2.43 -46.42
C GLU A 172 9.72 -1.19 -45.68
N GLU A 173 10.37 -0.28 -46.39
CA GLU A 173 10.96 0.94 -45.82
C GLU A 173 9.89 1.85 -45.17
N SER A 174 8.67 1.88 -45.72
CA SER A 174 7.52 2.61 -45.16
C SER A 174 7.14 2.10 -43.77
N VAL A 175 7.12 0.77 -43.61
CA VAL A 175 6.81 0.10 -42.33
C VAL A 175 7.91 0.35 -41.32
N GLU A 176 9.18 0.25 -41.72
CA GLU A 176 10.30 0.54 -40.83
C GLU A 176 10.28 2.00 -40.33
N LYS A 177 9.93 2.96 -41.20
CA LYS A 177 9.73 4.36 -40.82
C LYS A 177 8.59 4.55 -39.83
N GLU A 178 7.46 3.86 -40.03
CA GLU A 178 6.32 3.90 -39.10
C GLU A 178 6.70 3.34 -37.72
N ILE A 179 7.37 2.19 -37.67
CA ILE A 179 7.83 1.57 -36.42
C ILE A 179 8.79 2.50 -35.67
N LYS A 180 9.82 3.03 -36.35
CA LYS A 180 10.78 3.96 -35.73
C LYS A 180 10.09 5.21 -35.21
N HIS A 181 9.09 5.71 -35.95
CA HIS A 181 8.27 6.84 -35.51
C HIS A 181 7.49 6.50 -34.23
N LEU A 182 6.86 5.34 -34.16
CA LEU A 182 6.09 4.90 -32.99
C LEU A 182 6.97 4.61 -31.78
N GLU A 183 8.14 4.00 -31.95
CA GLU A 183 9.11 3.78 -30.85
C GLU A 183 9.62 5.11 -30.29
N LYS A 184 9.98 6.04 -31.18
CA LYS A 184 10.37 7.40 -30.78
C LYS A 184 9.23 8.12 -30.06
N TRP A 185 8.00 7.99 -30.57
CA TRP A 185 6.81 8.57 -29.95
C TRP A 185 6.57 8.00 -28.55
N MET A 186 6.63 6.67 -28.37
CA MET A 186 6.49 6.01 -27.07
C MET A 186 7.54 6.52 -26.07
N ALA A 187 8.81 6.60 -26.49
CA ALA A 187 9.89 7.08 -25.63
C ALA A 187 9.68 8.53 -25.18
N ILE A 188 9.32 9.43 -26.10
CA ILE A 188 9.10 10.86 -25.81
C ILE A 188 7.86 11.06 -24.93
N GLU A 189 6.71 10.51 -25.33
CA GLU A 189 5.47 10.72 -24.59
C GLU A 189 5.51 10.03 -23.24
N LYS A 190 6.15 8.85 -23.10
CA LYS A 190 6.38 8.23 -21.79
C LYS A 190 7.03 9.22 -20.81
N ILE A 191 8.18 9.79 -21.19
CA ILE A 191 8.94 10.71 -20.33
C ILE A 191 8.09 11.94 -19.99
N LYS A 192 7.45 12.55 -21.01
CA LYS A 192 6.61 13.74 -20.84
C LYS A 192 5.45 13.50 -19.87
N ARG A 193 4.78 12.34 -19.99
CA ARG A 193 3.66 11.98 -19.12
C ARG A 193 4.14 11.67 -17.70
N GLU A 194 5.22 10.91 -17.54
CA GLU A 194 5.81 10.64 -16.23
C GLU A 194 6.18 11.93 -15.50
N ILE A 195 6.78 12.91 -16.19
CA ILE A 195 7.08 14.23 -15.64
C ILE A 195 5.79 14.94 -15.22
N SER A 196 4.81 15.09 -16.12
CA SER A 196 3.58 15.82 -15.82
C SER A 196 2.77 15.20 -14.67
N ILE A 197 2.73 13.88 -14.62
CA ILE A 197 2.07 13.14 -13.54
C ILE A 197 2.80 13.36 -12.23
N ARG A 198 4.14 13.25 -12.25
CA ARG A 198 4.95 13.46 -11.06
C ARG A 198 4.82 14.89 -10.56
N GLU A 199 4.87 15.90 -11.41
CA GLU A 199 4.67 17.30 -11.01
C GLU A 199 3.31 17.51 -10.34
N LYS A 200 2.22 17.04 -10.96
CA LYS A 200 0.87 17.14 -10.38
C LYS A 200 0.74 16.39 -9.06
N ALA A 201 1.29 15.17 -9.00
CA ALA A 201 1.29 14.35 -7.80
C ALA A 201 2.11 15.02 -6.69
N THR A 202 3.30 15.54 -7.00
CA THR A 202 4.16 16.26 -6.07
C THR A 202 3.47 17.50 -5.51
N SER A 203 2.86 18.36 -6.34
CA SER A 203 2.16 19.55 -5.82
C SER A 203 0.98 19.20 -4.89
N LYS A 204 0.19 18.17 -5.26
CA LYS A 204 -0.91 17.70 -4.40
C LYS A 204 -0.37 17.05 -3.12
N PHE A 205 0.71 16.28 -3.23
CA PHE A 205 1.33 15.60 -2.11
C PHE A 205 1.96 16.59 -1.14
N GLN A 206 2.67 17.59 -1.65
CA GLN A 206 3.31 18.66 -0.90
C GLN A 206 2.29 19.54 -0.18
N SER A 207 1.20 19.95 -0.85
CA SER A 207 0.12 20.70 -0.18
C SER A 207 -0.57 19.89 0.94
N LEU A 208 -0.73 18.57 0.77
CA LEU A 208 -1.22 17.69 1.84
C LEU A 208 -0.22 17.57 2.99
N LEU A 209 1.07 17.41 2.71
CA LEU A 209 2.11 17.37 3.73
C LEU A 209 2.16 18.67 4.52
N GLU A 210 2.12 19.83 3.86
CA GLU A 210 2.09 21.15 4.51
C GLU A 210 0.89 21.30 5.44
N LYS A 211 -0.29 20.86 4.99
CA LYS A 211 -1.50 20.83 5.81
C LYS A 211 -1.31 19.98 7.06
N TYR A 212 -0.85 18.73 6.91
CA TYR A 212 -0.64 17.84 8.05
C TYR A 212 0.46 18.34 8.98
N GLU A 213 1.53 18.93 8.45
CA GLU A 213 2.61 19.48 9.26
C GLU A 213 2.11 20.66 10.11
N LYS A 214 1.27 21.53 9.53
CA LYS A 214 0.62 22.63 10.26
C LYS A 214 -0.35 22.13 11.34
N GLU A 215 -1.12 21.08 11.05
CA GLU A 215 -2.01 20.44 12.02
C GLU A 215 -1.23 19.77 13.17
N LEU A 216 -0.14 19.09 12.85
CA LEU A 216 0.70 18.40 13.82
C LEU A 216 1.50 19.38 14.69
N GLN A 217 1.92 20.51 14.15
CA GLN A 217 2.76 21.49 14.85
C GLN A 217 2.28 22.92 14.57
N PRO A 218 1.09 23.31 15.10
CA PRO A 218 0.62 24.68 14.96
C PRO A 218 1.54 25.69 15.67
N ASN A 219 2.20 25.23 16.74
CA ASN A 219 3.23 25.93 17.49
C ASN A 219 4.47 25.02 17.62
N LYS A 220 5.60 25.59 18.05
CA LYS A 220 6.79 24.80 18.42
C LYS A 220 6.41 23.80 19.50
N ILE A 221 6.65 22.51 19.23
CA ILE A 221 6.47 21.42 20.20
C ILE A 221 7.83 20.90 20.67
N ASP A 222 7.85 20.29 21.85
CA ASP A 222 9.05 19.63 22.36
C ASP A 222 9.34 18.33 21.60
N ALA A 223 10.60 17.87 21.70
CA ALA A 223 11.10 16.67 21.03
C ALA A 223 10.30 15.41 21.39
N GLY A 224 9.88 15.27 22.65
CA GLY A 224 9.10 14.14 23.11
C GLY A 224 7.74 14.09 22.42
N THR A 225 7.03 15.21 22.42
CA THR A 225 5.73 15.34 21.73
C THR A 225 5.83 15.07 20.23
N ALA A 226 6.91 15.53 19.57
CA ALA A 226 7.13 15.27 18.15
C ALA A 226 7.25 13.77 17.85
N VAL A 227 8.05 13.06 18.66
CA VAL A 227 8.25 11.60 18.53
C VAL A 227 6.97 10.83 18.82
N LEU A 228 6.20 11.21 19.84
CA LEU A 228 4.91 10.58 20.13
C LEU A 228 3.91 10.73 18.97
N LYS A 229 3.85 11.90 18.33
CA LYS A 229 3.00 12.13 17.14
C LYS A 229 3.42 11.27 15.94
N PHE A 230 4.72 11.10 15.74
CA PHE A 230 5.24 10.17 14.72
C PHE A 230 4.83 8.72 15.01
N ILE A 231 5.02 8.24 16.24
CA ILE A 231 4.64 6.87 16.62
C ILE A 231 3.14 6.64 16.48
N ASP A 232 2.32 7.62 16.90
CA ASP A 232 0.86 7.57 16.74
C ASP A 232 0.46 7.44 15.26
N ALA A 233 1.09 8.22 14.37
CA ALA A 233 0.85 8.10 12.93
C ALA A 233 1.22 6.70 12.40
N CYS A 234 2.31 6.10 12.91
CA CYS A 234 2.69 4.74 12.54
C CYS A 234 1.72 3.67 13.04
N GLN A 235 1.23 3.78 14.28
CA GLN A 235 0.24 2.84 14.84
C GLN A 235 -1.07 2.85 14.05
N HIS A 236 -1.45 4.00 13.49
CA HIS A 236 -2.64 4.16 12.65
C HIS A 236 -2.38 3.94 11.16
N ASN A 237 -1.21 3.41 10.78
CA ASN A 237 -0.82 3.16 9.38
C ASN A 237 -0.99 4.40 8.48
N ASN A 238 -0.71 5.59 9.02
CA ASN A 238 -0.92 6.86 8.33
C ASN A 238 0.40 7.43 7.80
N LEU A 239 0.74 7.03 6.57
CA LEU A 239 1.96 7.45 5.89
C LEU A 239 2.11 8.98 5.82
N MET A 240 1.04 9.71 5.50
CA MET A 240 1.09 11.16 5.33
C MET A 240 1.44 11.87 6.64
N ARG A 241 0.81 11.46 7.76
CA ARG A 241 1.12 12.03 9.08
C ARG A 241 2.52 11.65 9.55
N ALA A 242 2.97 10.42 9.28
CA ALA A 242 4.32 10.01 9.61
C ALA A 242 5.36 10.86 8.86
N LEU A 243 5.20 11.04 7.56
CA LEU A 243 6.08 11.88 6.73
C LEU A 243 6.03 13.36 7.13
N ALA A 244 4.85 13.88 7.47
CA ALA A 244 4.71 15.25 7.97
C ALA A 244 5.42 15.44 9.32
N SER A 245 5.35 14.47 10.23
CA SER A 245 6.13 14.48 11.49
C SER A 245 7.65 14.45 11.26
N MET A 246 8.10 13.89 10.12
CA MET A 246 9.50 13.91 9.71
C MET A 246 9.90 15.20 8.96
N GLY A 247 8.95 16.08 8.66
CA GLY A 247 9.20 17.36 7.97
C GLY A 247 9.40 17.22 6.47
N ALA A 248 8.67 16.29 5.85
CA ALA A 248 8.69 16.09 4.39
C ALA A 248 8.24 17.31 3.58
N ALA A 249 7.46 18.24 4.15
CA ALA A 249 7.12 19.51 3.51
C ALA A 249 8.15 20.62 3.76
N SER A 250 8.85 20.57 4.90
CA SER A 250 9.82 21.58 5.33
C SER A 250 11.27 21.28 4.90
N ASP A 251 11.48 20.32 3.99
CA ASP A 251 12.82 19.90 3.54
C ASP A 251 13.72 19.50 4.75
N ALA A 252 13.12 18.95 5.80
CA ALA A 252 13.82 18.59 7.04
C ALA A 252 14.28 17.11 7.06
N LEU A 253 14.08 16.40 5.95
CA LEU A 253 14.40 14.98 5.81
C LEU A 253 15.91 14.74 5.74
N ASP A 254 16.35 13.60 6.29
CA ASP A 254 17.73 13.14 6.18
C ASP A 254 18.06 12.56 4.79
N ASP A 255 17.05 11.95 4.17
CA ASP A 255 17.15 11.24 2.90
C ASP A 255 16.23 11.92 1.87
N PRO A 256 16.46 11.73 0.55
CA PRO A 256 15.56 12.19 -0.48
C PRO A 256 14.10 11.78 -0.20
N LEU A 257 13.15 12.65 -0.57
CA LEU A 257 11.72 12.43 -0.29
C LEU A 257 11.21 11.05 -0.75
N ASN A 258 11.61 10.63 -1.96
CA ASN A 258 11.22 9.32 -2.50
C ASN A 258 11.75 8.16 -1.67
N ASP A 259 13.00 8.24 -1.20
CA ASP A 259 13.59 7.19 -0.38
C ASP A 259 12.91 7.13 0.98
N THR A 260 12.63 8.28 1.60
CA THR A 260 11.87 8.37 2.85
C THR A 260 10.47 7.78 2.69
N ILE A 261 9.75 8.10 1.61
CA ILE A 261 8.43 7.53 1.31
C ILE A 261 8.53 6.00 1.22
N ASN A 262 9.52 5.48 0.50
CA ASN A 262 9.72 4.04 0.37
C ASN A 262 10.04 3.39 1.72
N TYR A 263 10.93 3.99 2.53
CA TYR A 263 11.28 3.44 3.84
C TYR A 263 10.09 3.38 4.78
N VAL A 264 9.36 4.50 4.91
CA VAL A 264 8.20 4.57 5.81
C VAL A 264 7.06 3.70 5.29
N SER A 265 6.75 3.74 3.99
CA SER A 265 5.67 2.92 3.41
C SER A 265 5.97 1.42 3.58
N ASN A 266 7.17 0.96 3.22
CA ASN A 266 7.57 -0.43 3.41
C ASN A 266 7.56 -0.82 4.90
N GLY A 267 8.05 0.06 5.78
CA GLY A 267 8.03 -0.15 7.23
C GLY A 267 6.63 -0.32 7.80
N LEU A 268 5.70 0.52 7.37
CA LEU A 268 4.30 0.48 7.75
C LEU A 268 3.58 -0.79 7.24
N GLU A 269 4.05 -1.40 6.15
CA GLU A 269 3.50 -2.65 5.62
C GLU A 269 4.06 -3.92 6.29
N ILE A 270 5.18 -3.84 7.01
CA ILE A 270 5.79 -5.03 7.64
C ILE A 270 4.87 -5.62 8.70
N ARG A 271 4.60 -6.92 8.58
CA ARG A 271 3.83 -7.73 9.55
C ARG A 271 4.64 -8.85 10.21
N THR A 272 5.93 -8.95 9.92
CA THR A 272 6.77 -10.03 10.46
C THR A 272 7.12 -9.77 11.92
N PRO A 273 6.90 -10.74 12.84
CA PRO A 273 7.05 -10.54 14.29
C PRO A 273 8.50 -10.27 14.75
N ASN A 274 9.48 -10.45 13.86
CA ASN A 274 10.91 -10.25 14.14
C ASN A 274 11.41 -8.86 13.70
N SER A 275 10.57 -8.03 13.09
CA SER A 275 10.98 -6.70 12.64
C SER A 275 10.75 -5.64 13.71
N GLU A 276 11.71 -4.73 13.86
CA GLU A 276 11.59 -3.57 14.77
C GLU A 276 10.38 -2.69 14.44
N TRP A 277 9.95 -2.68 13.17
CA TRP A 277 8.74 -1.97 12.74
C TRP A 277 7.45 -2.47 13.41
N GLN A 278 7.42 -3.71 13.91
CA GLN A 278 6.27 -4.22 14.66
C GLN A 278 6.03 -3.48 15.97
N PHE A 279 7.07 -2.92 16.60
CA PHE A 279 6.89 -2.09 17.79
C PHE A 279 6.08 -0.82 17.49
N LEU A 280 6.23 -0.24 16.29
CA LEU A 280 5.50 0.97 15.88
C LEU A 280 4.14 0.67 15.26
N THR A 281 4.01 -0.45 14.55
CA THR A 281 2.80 -0.76 13.75
C THR A 281 1.79 -1.63 14.47
N ASN A 282 2.20 -2.39 15.49
CA ASN A 282 1.30 -3.23 16.27
C ASN A 282 0.62 -2.40 17.36
N SER A 283 -0.71 -2.29 17.30
CA SER A 283 -1.52 -1.56 18.27
C SER A 283 -1.46 -2.11 19.70
N SER A 284 -0.94 -3.33 19.89
CA SER A 284 -0.72 -3.94 21.21
C SER A 284 0.58 -3.50 21.87
N SER A 285 1.48 -2.86 21.12
CA SER A 285 2.73 -2.34 21.66
C SER A 285 2.46 -1.13 22.55
N ILE A 286 2.87 -1.23 23.81
CA ILE A 286 2.88 -0.12 24.76
C ILE A 286 4.19 0.64 24.56
N TYR A 287 4.14 1.96 24.51
CA TYR A 287 5.32 2.80 24.33
C TYR A 287 5.32 3.98 25.29
N ASN A 288 6.50 4.36 25.77
CA ASN A 288 6.69 5.52 26.63
C ASN A 288 8.06 6.18 26.36
N ILE A 289 8.14 7.50 26.54
CA ILE A 289 9.41 8.21 26.52
C ILE A 289 10.21 7.79 27.76
N MET A 290 11.42 7.29 27.55
CA MET A 290 12.32 6.83 28.60
C MET A 290 13.37 7.90 28.93
N ASN A 291 13.85 8.61 27.90
CA ASN A 291 14.83 9.68 28.05
C ASN A 291 14.73 10.67 26.88
N ILE A 292 15.04 11.95 27.15
CA ILE A 292 15.24 12.99 26.13
C ILE A 292 16.67 13.50 26.28
N ASP A 293 17.56 13.04 25.41
CA ASP A 293 18.97 13.41 25.39
C ASP A 293 19.16 14.70 24.58
N LYS A 294 19.21 15.83 25.29
CA LYS A 294 19.40 17.16 24.68
C LYS A 294 20.77 17.32 24.01
N ASN A 295 21.79 16.58 24.46
CA ASN A 295 23.14 16.69 23.90
C ASN A 295 23.22 16.00 22.52
N ARG A 296 22.47 14.91 22.36
CA ARG A 296 22.38 14.15 21.11
C ARG A 296 21.17 14.54 20.25
N ASN A 297 20.33 15.46 20.72
CA ASN A 297 19.03 15.80 20.13
C ASN A 297 18.21 14.55 19.81
N GLU A 298 18.04 13.67 20.79
CA GLU A 298 17.48 12.34 20.58
C GLU A 298 16.47 11.99 21.68
N VAL A 299 15.41 11.27 21.31
CA VAL A 299 14.42 10.75 22.24
C VAL A 299 14.53 9.23 22.25
N ALA A 300 14.78 8.66 23.43
CA ALA A 300 14.72 7.22 23.65
C ALA A 300 13.28 6.84 24.04
N VAL A 301 12.66 5.96 23.25
CA VAL A 301 11.33 5.44 23.50
C VAL A 301 11.40 3.95 23.79
N GLY A 302 10.85 3.55 24.92
CA GLY A 302 10.75 2.17 25.34
C GLY A 302 9.45 1.58 24.83
N PHE A 303 9.55 0.46 24.13
CA PHE A 303 8.44 -0.33 23.64
C PHE A 303 8.36 -1.64 24.39
N TYR A 304 7.14 -2.06 24.70
CA TYR A 304 6.84 -3.35 25.30
C TYR A 304 5.68 -4.01 24.59
N ASN A 305 5.93 -5.19 24.04
CA ASN A 305 4.93 -6.05 23.45
C ASN A 305 5.29 -7.52 23.72
N PRO A 306 4.68 -8.14 24.73
CA PRO A 306 5.02 -9.50 25.13
C PRO A 306 4.51 -10.57 24.14
N LEU A 307 3.77 -10.18 23.11
CA LEU A 307 3.37 -11.05 22.00
C LEU A 307 4.46 -11.18 20.93
N MET A 308 5.51 -10.36 21.02
CA MET A 308 6.66 -10.39 20.10
C MET A 308 7.78 -11.28 20.66
N ARG A 309 8.63 -11.79 19.75
CA ARG A 309 9.82 -12.58 20.13
C ARG A 309 10.75 -11.78 21.05
N THR A 310 10.95 -10.52 20.72
CA THR A 310 11.63 -9.55 21.57
C THR A 310 10.54 -8.76 22.28
N SER A 311 10.32 -9.01 23.57
CA SER A 311 9.19 -8.43 24.30
C SER A 311 9.38 -6.96 24.65
N ALA A 312 10.63 -6.50 24.74
CA ALA A 312 10.99 -5.14 25.12
C ALA A 312 12.12 -4.58 24.25
N ARG A 313 12.03 -3.31 23.86
CA ARG A 313 13.05 -2.65 23.02
C ARG A 313 13.13 -1.16 23.30
N ILE A 314 14.32 -0.57 23.19
CA ILE A 314 14.49 0.88 23.10
C ILE A 314 14.73 1.24 21.64
N LEU A 315 13.94 2.17 21.12
CA LEU A 315 14.23 2.81 19.85
C LEU A 315 14.59 4.27 20.10
N TYR A 316 15.70 4.67 19.51
CA TYR A 316 16.26 6.00 19.61
C TYR A 316 15.88 6.80 18.36
N PHE A 317 15.21 7.93 18.56
CA PHE A 317 14.73 8.81 17.50
C PHE A 317 15.47 10.14 17.56
N PRO A 318 16.38 10.41 16.60
CA PRO A 318 16.97 11.72 16.48
C PRO A 318 15.88 12.75 16.13
N VAL A 319 16.08 13.98 16.56
CA VAL A 319 15.15 15.09 16.39
C VAL A 319 15.90 16.30 15.87
N LYS A 320 15.30 17.02 14.94
CA LYS A 320 15.88 18.22 14.33
C LYS A 320 14.94 19.41 14.47
N GLU A 321 15.50 20.58 14.69
CA GLU A 321 14.74 21.82 14.62
C GLU A 321 14.96 22.50 13.27
N LYS A 322 13.89 22.84 12.56
CA LYS A 322 13.95 23.62 11.31
C LYS A 322 12.73 24.55 11.24
N GLY A 323 12.96 25.83 10.94
CA GLY A 323 11.87 26.82 10.82
C GLY A 323 11.02 26.98 12.09
N GLY A 324 11.59 26.80 13.29
CA GLY A 324 10.86 26.86 14.56
C GLY A 324 9.98 25.64 14.86
N LYS A 325 10.06 24.59 14.05
CA LYS A 325 9.37 23.30 14.24
C LYS A 325 10.36 22.19 14.58
N THR A 326 9.85 21.10 15.13
CA THR A 326 10.63 19.99 15.66
C THR A 326 10.28 18.70 14.91
N PHE A 327 11.20 18.18 14.11
CA PHE A 327 10.98 17.03 13.22
C PHE A 327 11.70 15.79 13.68
N VAL A 328 11.07 14.64 13.47
CA VAL A 328 11.59 13.33 13.86
C VAL A 328 12.39 12.72 12.72
N CYS A 329 13.58 12.22 13.00
CA CYS A 329 14.33 11.37 12.08
C CYS A 329 14.01 9.90 12.36
N LEU A 330 13.96 9.09 11.30
CA LEU A 330 13.72 7.66 11.44
C LEU A 330 14.87 6.99 12.20
N SER A 331 14.55 6.17 13.20
CA SER A 331 15.54 5.46 14.00
C SER A 331 16.47 4.62 13.10
N PRO A 332 17.80 4.60 13.34
CA PRO A 332 18.74 3.79 12.56
C PRO A 332 18.38 2.30 12.53
N LEU A 333 17.83 1.77 13.63
CA LEU A 333 17.38 0.37 13.71
C LEU A 333 16.18 0.10 12.77
N LEU A 334 15.28 1.06 12.60
CA LEU A 334 14.15 0.95 11.69
C LEU A 334 14.59 1.01 10.23
N LYS A 335 15.57 1.87 9.89
CA LYS A 335 16.20 1.90 8.57
C LYS A 335 16.89 0.58 8.25
N ALA A 336 17.67 0.05 9.19
CA ALA A 336 18.41 -1.20 9.01
C ALA A 336 17.49 -2.43 8.87
N ALA A 337 16.32 -2.42 9.50
CA ALA A 337 15.33 -3.49 9.37
C ALA A 337 14.74 -3.62 7.95
N LEU A 338 14.93 -2.62 7.08
CA LEU A 338 14.40 -2.59 5.71
C LEU A 338 15.38 -3.08 4.64
N THR A 339 16.65 -3.31 4.98
CA THR A 339 17.64 -3.78 4.00
C THR A 339 17.57 -5.31 3.85
N THR A 340 17.89 -5.83 2.65
CA THR A 340 17.78 -7.25 2.27
C THR A 340 18.63 -8.19 3.12
N ASP A 341 19.64 -7.66 3.82
CA ASP A 341 20.45 -8.35 4.83
C ASP A 341 19.91 -8.14 6.26
N GLY A 342 18.63 -7.82 6.43
CA GLY A 342 18.02 -7.36 7.69
C GLY A 342 18.26 -8.23 8.93
N ILE A 343 18.76 -9.47 8.80
CA ILE A 343 19.24 -10.33 9.90
C ILE A 343 20.73 -10.12 10.21
N LYS A 344 21.58 -9.86 9.20
CA LYS A 344 23.01 -9.54 9.36
C LYS A 344 23.24 -8.07 9.72
N GLY A 345 22.52 -7.14 9.08
CA GLY A 345 22.61 -5.71 9.34
C GLY A 345 22.13 -5.31 10.74
N THR A 346 21.04 -5.91 11.23
CA THR A 346 20.59 -5.74 12.62
C THR A 346 21.54 -6.38 13.63
N ARG A 347 22.22 -7.49 13.29
CA ARG A 347 23.28 -8.06 14.13
C ARG A 347 24.49 -7.13 14.25
N HIS A 348 24.92 -6.47 13.17
CA HIS A 348 26.01 -5.51 13.22
C HIS A 348 25.65 -4.22 13.99
N LEU A 349 24.42 -3.73 13.88
CA LEU A 349 23.95 -2.60 14.70
C LEU A 349 23.64 -2.99 16.16
N ALA A 350 23.27 -4.24 16.42
CA ALA A 350 23.13 -4.78 17.77
C ALA A 350 24.49 -4.93 18.51
N ILE A 351 25.63 -4.82 17.81
CA ILE A 351 26.96 -4.73 18.43
C ILE A 351 27.22 -3.32 18.98
N HIS A 352 26.44 -2.31 18.57
CA HIS A 352 26.42 -0.97 19.15
C HIS A 352 25.20 -0.75 20.05
N GLN A 353 24.91 -1.70 20.96
CA GLN A 353 23.99 -1.42 22.07
C GLN A 353 24.56 -0.22 22.85
N ARG A 354 23.78 0.84 23.01
CA ARG A 354 24.20 1.95 23.87
C ARG A 354 24.33 1.41 25.30
N ASP A 355 25.31 1.91 26.03
CA ASP A 355 25.56 1.51 27.42
C ASP A 355 24.33 1.70 28.35
N ASP A 356 23.43 2.61 27.98
CA ASP A 356 22.19 2.89 28.71
C ASP A 356 21.01 1.98 28.32
N GLU A 357 21.05 1.26 27.19
CA GLU A 357 19.89 0.54 26.64
C GLU A 357 19.34 -0.49 27.64
N GLN A 358 20.21 -1.36 28.18
CA GLN A 358 19.80 -2.39 29.15
C GLN A 358 19.22 -1.79 30.44
N LYS A 359 19.77 -0.65 30.88
CA LYS A 359 19.26 0.08 32.04
C LYS A 359 17.86 0.61 31.77
N LEU A 360 17.63 1.20 30.59
CA LEU A 360 16.32 1.71 30.18
C LEU A 360 15.31 0.58 30.00
N ILE A 361 15.70 -0.56 29.40
CA ILE A 361 14.82 -1.74 29.26
C ILE A 361 14.29 -2.19 30.63
N ARG A 362 15.15 -2.26 31.65
CA ARG A 362 14.75 -2.65 33.02
C ARG A 362 13.75 -1.68 33.65
N GLN A 363 13.71 -0.42 33.21
CA GLN A 363 12.81 0.61 33.71
C GLN A 363 11.45 0.62 33.00
N ILE A 364 11.30 -0.09 31.87
CA ILE A 364 10.07 -0.09 31.07
C ILE A 364 8.83 -0.42 31.93
N PRO A 365 8.79 -1.49 32.75
CA PRO A 365 7.62 -1.79 33.56
C PRO A 365 7.27 -0.64 34.52
N SER A 366 8.27 -0.09 35.22
CA SER A 366 8.07 1.03 36.15
C SER A 366 7.44 2.23 35.44
N VAL A 367 7.89 2.51 34.22
CA VAL A 367 7.34 3.59 33.38
C VAL A 367 5.93 3.25 32.91
N ILE A 368 5.63 2.01 32.54
CA ILE A 368 4.28 1.56 32.16
C ILE A 368 3.30 1.76 33.33
N PHE A 369 3.62 1.26 34.53
CA PHE A 369 2.76 1.42 35.71
C PHE A 369 2.58 2.88 36.14
N LYS A 370 3.55 3.75 35.83
CA LYS A 370 3.46 5.19 36.11
C LYS A 370 2.51 5.92 35.16
N HIS A 371 2.51 5.56 33.87
CA HIS A 371 1.82 6.31 32.82
C HIS A 371 0.47 5.72 32.39
N ILE A 372 0.24 4.42 32.58
CA ILE A 372 -1.06 3.82 32.34
C ILE A 372 -1.97 4.04 33.55
N GLU A 373 -3.06 4.76 33.32
CA GLU A 373 -4.10 4.95 34.32
C GLU A 373 -4.86 3.63 34.55
N ALA A 374 -5.03 3.25 35.82
CA ALA A 374 -5.81 2.06 36.15
C ALA A 374 -7.30 2.34 35.96
N GLN A 375 -7.99 1.37 35.38
CA GLN A 375 -9.43 1.39 35.13
C GLN A 375 -10.09 0.27 35.95
N PRO A 376 -10.31 0.46 37.26
CA PRO A 376 -10.98 -0.54 38.09
C PRO A 376 -12.40 -0.85 37.59
N ALA A 377 -12.93 -1.98 38.03
CA ALA A 377 -14.32 -2.34 37.83
C ALA A 377 -15.10 -2.23 39.15
N GLU A 378 -16.39 -1.91 39.07
CA GLU A 378 -17.27 -1.82 40.24
C GLU A 378 -17.51 -3.20 40.87
N SER A 379 -17.48 -4.25 40.06
CA SER A 379 -17.67 -5.64 40.49
C SER A 379 -16.69 -6.60 39.81
N PRO A 380 -16.44 -7.80 40.39
CA PRO A 380 -15.67 -8.86 39.75
C PRO A 380 -16.24 -9.28 38.39
N GLU A 381 -17.57 -9.34 38.26
CA GLU A 381 -18.26 -9.65 37.01
C GLU A 381 -17.90 -8.65 35.91
N GLN A 382 -18.01 -7.36 36.22
CA GLN A 382 -17.69 -6.30 35.28
C GLN A 382 -16.18 -6.32 34.92
N LEU A 383 -15.31 -6.72 35.85
CA LEU A 383 -13.89 -6.86 35.59
C LEU A 383 -13.60 -7.97 34.57
N ILE A 384 -14.27 -9.12 34.71
CA ILE A 384 -14.17 -10.23 33.75
C ILE A 384 -14.66 -9.78 32.37
N GLU A 385 -15.81 -9.09 32.31
CA GLU A 385 -16.34 -8.56 31.05
C GLU A 385 -15.35 -7.59 30.39
N LYS A 386 -14.78 -6.65 31.16
CA LYS A 386 -13.76 -5.71 30.67
C LYS A 386 -12.52 -6.44 30.15
N PHE A 387 -12.05 -7.47 30.85
CA PHE A 387 -10.88 -8.25 30.45
C PHE A 387 -11.14 -9.06 29.18
N LEU A 388 -12.28 -9.74 29.10
CA LEU A 388 -12.68 -10.49 27.90
C LEU A 388 -12.97 -9.58 26.69
N ALA A 389 -13.38 -8.34 26.93
CA ALA A 389 -13.57 -7.33 25.89
C ALA A 389 -12.29 -6.55 25.52
N ALA A 390 -11.15 -6.81 26.19
CA ALA A 390 -9.91 -6.09 25.96
C ALA A 390 -9.38 -6.35 24.55
N LYS A 391 -9.42 -5.33 23.69
CA LYS A 391 -9.03 -5.45 22.27
C LYS A 391 -7.54 -5.67 22.05
N ASN A 392 -6.70 -5.30 23.03
CA ASN A 392 -5.25 -5.44 22.96
C ASN A 392 -4.63 -5.47 24.37
N PHE A 393 -3.33 -5.79 24.42
CA PHE A 393 -2.57 -5.90 25.67
C PHE A 393 -2.59 -4.61 26.52
N LYS A 394 -2.58 -3.43 25.89
CA LYS A 394 -2.63 -2.13 26.60
C LYS A 394 -3.89 -1.98 27.44
N TYR A 395 -5.05 -2.41 26.93
CA TYR A 395 -6.31 -2.41 27.71
C TYR A 395 -6.25 -3.35 28.90
N ALA A 396 -5.66 -4.54 28.74
CA ALA A 396 -5.49 -5.48 29.82
C ALA A 396 -4.58 -4.93 30.93
N VAL A 397 -3.51 -4.20 30.58
CA VAL A 397 -2.62 -3.56 31.57
C VAL A 397 -3.35 -2.52 32.41
N ALA A 398 -4.32 -1.79 31.83
CA ALA A 398 -5.12 -0.82 32.58
C ALA A 398 -6.01 -1.48 33.67
N LEU A 399 -6.25 -2.78 33.59
CA LEU A 399 -7.01 -3.53 34.62
C LEU A 399 -6.13 -3.94 35.81
N LEU A 400 -4.81 -3.78 35.72
CA LEU A 400 -3.89 -4.06 36.83
C LEU A 400 -3.98 -2.96 37.91
N PRO A 401 -3.54 -3.25 39.14
CA PRO A 401 -3.36 -2.23 40.16
C PRO A 401 -2.21 -1.29 39.77
N SER A 402 -2.44 0.02 39.77
CA SER A 402 -1.38 1.00 39.43
C SER A 402 -1.02 1.96 40.57
N LYS A 403 -1.94 2.26 41.51
CA LYS A 403 -1.70 3.27 42.57
C LYS A 403 -2.31 3.00 43.94
N GLU A 404 -3.42 2.27 44.03
CA GLU A 404 -4.22 2.13 45.28
C GLU A 404 -3.85 0.92 46.13
N LEU A 405 -3.40 -0.16 45.50
CA LEU A 405 -2.90 -1.34 46.18
C LEU A 405 -1.38 -1.32 46.15
N LEU A 406 -0.74 -1.92 47.17
CA LEU A 406 0.72 -2.12 47.32
C LEU A 406 1.39 -2.12 45.94
N LYS A 407 2.11 -1.03 45.62
CA LYS A 407 2.79 -0.90 44.34
C LYS A 407 3.65 -2.13 44.15
N PRO A 408 3.46 -2.92 43.07
CA PRO A 408 4.32 -4.05 42.80
C PRO A 408 5.76 -3.55 42.82
N THR A 409 6.61 -4.20 43.60
CA THR A 409 8.03 -3.87 43.66
C THR A 409 8.63 -3.99 42.26
N GLU A 410 9.75 -3.32 41.98
CA GLU A 410 10.39 -3.40 40.65
C GLU A 410 10.65 -4.86 40.22
N LYS A 411 10.89 -5.76 41.18
CA LYS A 411 11.08 -7.20 40.96
C LYS A 411 9.81 -7.94 40.56
N GLU A 412 8.63 -7.45 40.93
CA GLU A 412 7.32 -8.07 40.67
C GLU A 412 6.66 -7.55 39.38
N GLN A 413 7.03 -6.36 38.91
CA GLN A 413 6.39 -5.70 37.77
C GLN A 413 6.58 -6.46 36.44
N PHE A 414 7.79 -6.96 36.15
CA PHE A 414 8.03 -7.78 34.96
C PHE A 414 7.21 -9.09 35.00
N PRO A 415 7.29 -9.91 36.07
CA PRO A 415 6.47 -11.10 36.20
C PRO A 415 4.96 -10.82 36.06
N LEU A 416 4.47 -9.71 36.59
CA LEU A 416 3.06 -9.34 36.49
C LEU A 416 2.63 -9.09 35.04
N LEU A 417 3.44 -8.34 34.28
CA LEU A 417 3.19 -8.07 32.86
C LEU A 417 3.33 -9.33 32.00
N GLU A 418 4.29 -10.21 32.30
CA GLU A 418 4.47 -11.49 31.60
C GLU A 418 3.31 -12.46 31.86
N ASN A 419 2.86 -12.56 33.12
CA ASN A 419 1.69 -13.39 33.46
C ASN A 419 0.42 -12.84 32.78
N LEU A 420 0.24 -11.52 32.75
CA LEU A 420 -0.87 -10.91 32.02
C LEU A 420 -0.81 -11.21 30.53
N ALA A 421 0.39 -11.15 29.95
CA ALA A 421 0.61 -11.46 28.55
C ALA A 421 0.26 -12.90 28.22
N PHE A 422 0.65 -13.84 29.08
CA PHE A 422 0.30 -15.25 28.96
C PHE A 422 -1.22 -15.45 28.95
N LEU A 423 -1.96 -14.78 29.84
CA LEU A 423 -3.42 -14.82 29.85
C LEU A 423 -4.02 -14.23 28.57
N CYS A 424 -3.50 -13.09 28.07
CA CYS A 424 -3.96 -12.47 26.83
C CYS A 424 -3.66 -13.34 25.59
N GLN A 425 -2.50 -13.99 25.54
CA GLN A 425 -2.14 -14.96 24.49
C GLN A 425 -3.09 -16.15 24.49
N GLY A 426 -3.38 -16.67 25.69
CA GLY A 426 -4.38 -17.69 25.91
C GLY A 426 -5.71 -17.28 25.28
N LEU A 427 -6.26 -16.13 25.67
CA LEU A 427 -7.53 -15.62 25.15
C LEU A 427 -7.58 -15.50 23.63
N ASN A 428 -6.49 -15.03 23.01
CA ASN A 428 -6.42 -14.90 21.56
C ASN A 428 -6.33 -16.26 20.83
N SER A 429 -5.95 -17.32 21.53
CA SER A 429 -5.80 -18.67 20.96
C SER A 429 -7.08 -19.50 20.97
N VAL A 430 -8.11 -19.09 21.72
CA VAL A 430 -9.35 -19.87 21.88
C VAL A 430 -10.40 -19.51 20.83
N LYS A 431 -11.07 -20.52 20.28
CA LYS A 431 -12.06 -20.35 19.18
C LYS A 431 -13.36 -19.66 19.62
N SER A 432 -13.65 -19.65 20.91
CA SER A 432 -14.82 -19.00 21.51
C SER A 432 -14.38 -18.37 22.82
N LEU A 433 -14.92 -17.19 23.14
CA LEU A 433 -14.65 -16.51 24.39
C LEU A 433 -14.89 -17.47 25.57
N PRO A 434 -13.95 -17.57 26.53
CA PRO A 434 -14.14 -18.39 27.71
C PRO A 434 -15.40 -17.93 28.44
N LYS A 435 -16.20 -18.89 28.91
CA LYS A 435 -17.34 -18.59 29.76
C LYS A 435 -16.94 -18.86 31.21
N PRO A 436 -17.37 -18.02 32.16
CA PRO A 436 -17.23 -18.38 33.57
C PRO A 436 -18.00 -19.69 33.79
N SER A 437 -17.31 -20.73 34.24
CA SER A 437 -17.90 -22.07 34.37
C SER A 437 -18.63 -22.27 35.70
N ILE A 438 -18.34 -21.41 36.69
CA ILE A 438 -18.90 -21.43 38.05
C ILE A 438 -19.13 -19.98 38.51
N THR A 439 -19.98 -19.79 39.53
CA THR A 439 -20.10 -18.55 40.31
C THR A 439 -18.74 -18.06 40.78
N ILE A 440 -18.50 -16.75 40.67
CA ILE A 440 -17.27 -16.10 41.17
C ILE A 440 -17.12 -16.36 42.66
N ALA A 441 -16.03 -17.02 43.07
CA ALA A 441 -15.69 -17.22 44.46
C ALA A 441 -15.17 -15.90 45.05
N ARG A 442 -15.68 -15.50 46.22
CA ARG A 442 -15.31 -14.26 46.91
C ARG A 442 -14.91 -14.56 48.35
N GLU A 443 -13.77 -14.02 48.76
CA GLU A 443 -13.27 -14.12 50.13
C GLU A 443 -12.65 -12.78 50.53
N GLY A 444 -13.38 -11.99 51.34
CA GLY A 444 -12.94 -10.66 51.77
C GLY A 444 -12.65 -9.72 50.58
N LEU A 445 -11.39 -9.31 50.45
CA LEU A 445 -10.91 -8.43 49.36
C LEU A 445 -10.51 -9.20 48.10
N LEU A 446 -10.57 -10.53 48.10
CA LEU A 446 -10.15 -11.37 46.98
C LEU A 446 -11.36 -11.98 46.28
N ALA A 447 -11.23 -12.14 44.97
CA ALA A 447 -12.16 -12.92 44.17
C ALA A 447 -11.40 -13.77 43.15
N ALA A 448 -11.96 -14.92 42.80
CA ALA A 448 -11.43 -15.79 41.78
C ALA A 448 -12.55 -16.30 40.87
N ALA A 449 -12.30 -16.24 39.56
CA ALA A 449 -13.23 -16.72 38.55
C ALA A 449 -12.59 -17.81 37.69
N PRO A 450 -13.13 -19.04 37.70
CA PRO A 450 -12.73 -20.06 36.75
C PRO A 450 -13.32 -19.73 35.37
N LEU A 451 -12.44 -19.54 34.39
CA LEU A 451 -12.78 -19.36 32.99
C LEU A 451 -12.51 -20.65 32.23
N GLU A 452 -13.56 -21.31 31.79
CA GLU A 452 -13.43 -22.50 30.94
C GLU A 452 -13.30 -22.11 29.47
N TYR A 453 -12.33 -22.73 28.81
CA TYR A 453 -12.11 -22.60 27.38
C TYR A 453 -11.90 -23.96 26.73
N ARG A 454 -12.30 -24.04 25.46
CA ARG A 454 -12.10 -25.23 24.65
C ARG A 454 -10.65 -25.27 24.15
N VAL A 455 -9.98 -26.41 24.35
CA VAL A 455 -8.61 -26.59 23.89
C VAL A 455 -8.55 -26.61 22.36
N PRO A 456 -7.70 -25.78 21.71
CA PRO A 456 -7.50 -25.83 20.27
C PRO A 456 -7.06 -27.23 19.84
N ASN A 457 -7.64 -27.74 18.75
CA ASN A 457 -7.29 -29.03 18.13
C ASN A 457 -7.53 -30.28 19.00
N LYS A 458 -8.27 -30.17 20.11
CA LYS A 458 -8.75 -31.32 20.91
C LYS A 458 -10.27 -31.22 21.14
N PRO A 459 -11.10 -31.82 20.27
CA PRO A 459 -12.55 -31.78 20.42
C PRO A 459 -13.01 -32.36 21.77
N GLY A 460 -13.94 -31.67 22.45
CA GLY A 460 -14.48 -32.12 23.74
C GLY A 460 -13.56 -31.90 24.96
N THR A 461 -12.34 -31.41 24.78
CA THR A 461 -11.44 -31.09 25.89
C THR A 461 -11.59 -29.62 26.30
N PHE A 462 -11.81 -29.38 27.59
CA PHE A 462 -11.84 -28.06 28.20
C PHE A 462 -10.68 -27.90 29.17
N GLN A 463 -10.17 -26.68 29.28
CA GLN A 463 -9.21 -26.27 30.30
C GLN A 463 -9.75 -25.04 31.01
N THR A 464 -9.29 -24.81 32.24
CA THR A 464 -9.76 -23.71 33.08
C THR A 464 -8.59 -22.79 33.40
N TRP A 465 -8.74 -21.50 33.12
CA TRP A 465 -7.88 -20.46 33.71
C TRP A 465 -8.54 -19.92 34.96
N GLN A 466 -7.73 -19.58 35.96
CA GLN A 466 -8.22 -18.90 37.14
C GLN A 466 -7.85 -17.42 37.07
N LEU A 467 -8.85 -16.56 36.88
CA LEU A 467 -8.66 -15.12 36.98
C LEU A 467 -8.77 -14.69 38.44
N TRP A 468 -7.66 -14.23 39.00
CA TRP A 468 -7.61 -13.68 40.35
C TRP A 468 -7.85 -12.17 40.31
N MET A 469 -8.59 -11.69 41.29
CA MET A 469 -9.02 -10.31 41.39
C MET A 469 -8.89 -9.82 42.83
N ILE A 470 -8.65 -8.53 42.99
CA ILE A 470 -8.52 -7.87 44.30
C ILE A 470 -9.30 -6.57 44.34
N LYS A 471 -9.95 -6.31 45.46
CA LYS A 471 -10.66 -5.07 45.73
C LYS A 471 -9.70 -4.03 46.32
N GLY A 472 -9.51 -2.93 45.60
CA GLY A 472 -8.91 -1.70 46.08
C GLY A 472 -9.96 -0.65 46.43
N ASP A 473 -9.52 0.57 46.73
CA ASP A 473 -10.39 1.66 47.19
C ASP A 473 -11.39 2.12 46.14
N LYS A 474 -10.99 2.18 44.86
CA LYS A 474 -11.85 2.59 43.74
C LYS A 474 -12.49 1.43 42.96
N GLY A 475 -12.28 0.19 43.38
CA GLY A 475 -12.93 -0.98 42.79
C GLY A 475 -12.02 -2.19 42.64
N TRP A 476 -12.39 -3.11 41.76
CA TRP A 476 -11.73 -4.38 41.52
C TRP A 476 -10.67 -4.29 40.42
N HIS A 477 -9.54 -4.95 40.67
CA HIS A 477 -8.38 -5.05 39.79
C HIS A 477 -8.00 -6.49 39.51
N LEU A 478 -7.34 -6.73 38.39
CA LEU A 478 -6.84 -8.05 37.98
C LEU A 478 -5.49 -8.35 38.63
N ILE A 479 -5.31 -9.57 39.15
CA ILE A 479 -4.03 -10.12 39.59
C ILE A 479 -3.65 -11.29 38.68
N PRO A 480 -2.79 -11.09 37.67
CA PRO A 480 -2.33 -12.18 36.83
C PRO A 480 -1.38 -13.09 37.60
N LYS A 481 -1.85 -14.30 37.94
CA LYS A 481 -1.05 -15.41 38.46
C LYS A 481 -0.88 -16.47 37.38
N LYS A 482 0.30 -17.11 37.36
CA LYS A 482 0.59 -18.24 36.47
C LYS A 482 0.13 -19.55 37.09
#